data_AF-C5E2R5-F1
#
_entry.id   AF-C5E2R5-F1
#
_cell.length_a   1.000
_cell.length_b   1.000
_cell.length_c   1.000
_cell.angle_alpha   90.00
_cell.angle_beta   90.00
_cell.angle_gamma   90.00
#
_symmetry.space_group_name_H-M   'P 1'
#
loop_
_entity.id
_entity.type
_entity.pdbx_description
1 polymer ?
#
loop_
_entity_poly.entity_id
_entity_poly.type
_entity_poly.pdbx_seq_one_letter_code
_entity_poly.pdbx_strand_id
1 'polypeptide(L)'
;MPRFCDYCHSYLTHDTPSVRKSHLLGKNHVKLAADYYCNKARQTEKPIFEKSRSAKKNRKRARSPRGQEPERRWTLHCDTNRQKRQSHRAALAQQDLAPISVLEKLYRHSPAYAKVFVSECRLDTGQSVRLERLPQRANKRPQRTAAADPQKPTRDTLYKPDYSDAGKIPSAVLLPPPPSLARWPACPPLQLASDRAATATVQHVTRKLEARR
;
A
#
# COMPACT_ATOMS: atom_id res chain seq x y z
N MET A 1 3.85 42.15 -17.24
CA MET A 1 3.03 42.15 -16.00
C MET A 1 3.59 41.08 -15.08
N PRO A 2 3.97 41.40 -13.82
CA PRO A 2 4.38 40.37 -12.86
C PRO A 2 3.20 39.44 -12.57
N ARG A 3 3.47 38.13 -12.49
CA ARG A 3 2.46 37.12 -12.13
C ARG A 3 2.72 36.64 -10.72
N PHE A 4 1.64 36.42 -9.99
CA PHE A 4 1.65 35.84 -8.65
C PHE A 4 1.39 34.34 -8.75
N CYS A 5 2.07 33.56 -7.91
CA CYS A 5 1.80 32.13 -7.77
C CYS A 5 1.04 31.88 -6.47
N ASP A 6 -0.22 31.43 -6.58
CA ASP A 6 -1.11 31.22 -5.44
C ASP A 6 -0.60 30.15 -4.46
N TYR A 7 0.14 29.15 -4.95
CA TYR A 7 0.68 28.08 -4.11
C TYR A 7 1.94 28.50 -3.35
N CYS A 8 2.79 29.32 -3.96
CA CYS A 8 4.06 29.75 -3.37
C CYS A 8 3.94 31.07 -2.61
N HIS A 9 2.81 31.77 -2.74
CA HIS A 9 2.59 33.12 -2.22
C HIS A 9 3.74 34.09 -2.58
N SER A 10 4.28 33.97 -3.79
CA SER A 10 5.41 34.77 -4.26
C SER A 10 5.13 35.38 -5.64
N TYR A 11 5.69 36.58 -5.85
CA TYR A 11 5.61 37.30 -7.12
C TYR A 11 6.82 36.95 -8.00
N LEU A 12 6.56 36.79 -9.30
CA LEU A 12 7.60 36.59 -10.30
C LEU A 12 7.96 37.93 -10.96
N THR A 13 9.25 38.27 -10.98
CA THR A 13 9.76 39.56 -11.50
C THR A 13 9.47 39.72 -13.00
N HIS A 14 9.63 38.63 -13.77
CA HIS A 14 9.32 38.60 -15.20
C HIS A 14 8.59 37.31 -15.57
N ASP A 15 7.44 37.46 -16.21
CA ASP A 15 6.59 36.35 -16.64
C ASP A 15 6.91 35.92 -18.09
N THR A 16 8.10 35.36 -18.29
CA THR A 16 8.47 34.71 -19.56
C THR A 16 8.15 33.21 -19.50
N PRO A 17 7.86 32.54 -20.63
CA PRO A 17 7.51 31.12 -20.63
C PRO A 17 8.60 30.25 -20.01
N SER A 18 9.87 30.58 -20.22
CA SER A 18 11.01 29.88 -19.65
C SER A 18 11.08 30.01 -18.12
N VAL A 19 10.90 31.22 -17.60
CA VAL A 19 10.92 31.49 -16.15
C VAL A 19 9.70 30.87 -15.47
N ARG A 20 8.52 30.94 -16.09
CA ARG A 20 7.32 30.29 -15.57
C ARG A 20 7.47 28.77 -15.53
N LYS A 21 8.01 28.16 -16.59
CA LYS A 21 8.24 26.71 -16.66
C LYS A 21 9.23 26.24 -15.59
N SER A 22 10.32 26.97 -15.37
CA SER A 22 11.29 26.62 -14.32
C SER A 22 10.72 26.78 -12.91
N HIS A 23 9.86 27.78 -12.68
CA HIS A 23 9.15 27.94 -11.42
C HIS A 23 8.18 26.78 -11.14
N LEU A 24 7.31 26.43 -12.12
CA LEU A 24 6.32 25.36 -11.97
C LEU A 24 6.96 23.97 -11.79
N LEU A 25 8.09 23.71 -12.43
CA LEU A 25 8.87 22.48 -12.25
C LEU A 25 9.82 22.55 -11.03
N GLY A 26 9.81 23.66 -10.28
CA GLY A 26 10.62 23.86 -9.10
C GLY A 26 10.19 22.95 -7.95
N LYS A 27 11.16 22.37 -7.24
CA LYS A 27 10.91 21.44 -6.12
C LYS A 27 10.00 22.03 -5.05
N ASN A 28 10.18 23.32 -4.73
CA ASN A 28 9.38 24.00 -3.72
C ASN A 28 7.92 24.13 -4.18
N HIS A 29 7.69 24.61 -5.41
CA HIS A 29 6.35 24.71 -5.99
C HIS A 29 5.61 23.37 -6.01
N VAL A 30 6.24 22.32 -6.55
CA VAL A 30 5.64 20.97 -6.62
C VAL A 30 5.28 20.45 -5.23
N LYS A 31 6.12 20.69 -4.23
CA LYS A 31 5.84 20.30 -2.84
C LYS A 31 4.63 21.05 -2.29
N LEU A 32 4.59 22.38 -2.40
CA LEU A 32 3.48 23.19 -1.88
C LEU A 32 2.16 22.88 -2.61
N ALA A 33 2.21 22.66 -3.93
CA ALA A 33 1.05 22.24 -4.69
C ALA A 33 0.55 20.85 -4.24
N ALA A 34 1.45 19.88 -4.05
CA ALA A 34 1.10 18.56 -3.53
C ALA A 34 0.49 18.64 -2.13
N ASP A 35 1.10 19.42 -1.22
CA ASP A 35 0.59 19.63 0.14
C ASP A 35 -0.80 20.28 0.13
N TYR A 36 -1.03 21.27 -0.74
CA TYR A 36 -2.34 21.90 -0.93
C TYR A 36 -3.41 20.88 -1.32
N TYR A 37 -3.17 20.08 -2.37
CA TYR A 37 -4.16 19.11 -2.84
C TYR A 37 -4.36 17.96 -1.85
N CYS A 38 -3.30 17.49 -1.19
CA CYS A 38 -3.39 16.50 -0.11
C CYS A 38 -4.26 17.02 1.04
N ASN A 39 -4.07 18.27 1.46
CA ASN A 39 -4.87 18.88 2.53
C ASN A 39 -6.33 19.10 2.10
N LYS A 40 -6.55 19.54 0.85
CA LYS A 40 -7.90 19.72 0.31
C LYS A 40 -8.66 18.40 0.24
N ALA A 41 -8.02 17.32 -0.23
CA ALA A 41 -8.60 15.98 -0.25
C ALA A 41 -8.99 15.51 1.18
N ARG A 42 -8.10 15.70 2.15
CA ARG A 42 -8.37 15.37 3.57
C ARG A 42 -9.55 16.14 4.16
N GLN A 43 -9.75 17.40 3.76
CA GLN A 43 -10.90 18.20 4.19
C GLN A 43 -12.21 17.72 3.55
N THR A 44 -12.18 17.33 2.28
CA THR A 44 -13.37 16.81 1.57
C THR A 44 -13.81 15.44 2.06
N GLU A 45 -12.88 14.57 2.46
CA GLU A 45 -13.18 13.23 2.97
C GLU A 45 -13.80 13.25 4.38
N LYS A 46 -13.52 14.29 5.16
CA LYS A 46 -13.99 14.44 6.55
C LYS A 46 -14.76 15.75 6.72
N PRO A 47 -15.98 15.87 6.16
CA PRO A 47 -16.81 17.03 6.44
C PRO A 47 -17.13 17.04 7.95
N ILE A 48 -16.56 18.01 8.66
CA ILE A 48 -16.73 18.16 10.12
C ILE A 48 -18.20 18.44 10.49
N PHE A 49 -18.92 19.08 9.57
CA PHE A 49 -20.32 19.43 9.76
C PHE A 49 -21.20 18.61 8.81
N GLU A 50 -22.07 17.79 9.39
CA GLU A 50 -23.15 17.17 8.65
C GLU A 50 -24.14 18.24 8.17
N LYS A 51 -24.84 17.96 7.07
CA LYS A 51 -25.96 18.80 6.61
C LYS A 51 -26.99 18.88 7.74
N SER A 52 -27.31 20.11 8.16
CA SER A 52 -28.35 20.42 9.15
C SER A 52 -29.62 19.60 8.87
N ARG A 53 -29.97 18.71 9.79
CA ARG A 53 -31.25 17.99 9.74
C ARG A 53 -32.32 18.92 10.32
N SER A 54 -33.18 19.47 9.45
CA SER A 54 -34.38 20.17 9.93
C SER A 54 -35.27 19.17 10.66
N ALA A 55 -35.45 19.35 11.96
CA ALA A 55 -36.28 18.49 12.79
C ALA A 55 -37.74 18.62 12.32
N LYS A 56 -38.22 17.62 11.56
CA LYS A 56 -39.65 17.54 11.24
C LYS A 56 -40.41 17.39 12.56
N LYS A 57 -41.36 18.30 12.83
CA LYS A 57 -42.26 18.21 13.99
C LYS A 57 -42.97 16.86 13.96
N ASN A 58 -42.58 15.95 14.85
CA ASN A 58 -43.29 14.70 15.04
C ASN A 58 -44.68 15.04 15.59
N ARG A 59 -45.71 14.99 14.73
CA ARG A 59 -47.09 15.25 15.15
C ARG A 59 -47.45 14.16 16.16
N LYS A 60 -47.98 14.57 17.32
CA LYS A 60 -48.36 13.76 18.49
C LYS A 60 -49.20 12.49 18.23
N ARG A 61 -49.63 12.20 16.98
CA ARG A 61 -50.43 11.03 16.59
C ARG A 61 -49.63 9.73 16.48
N ALA A 62 -48.29 9.75 16.39
CA ALA A 62 -47.47 8.53 16.37
C ALA A 62 -47.29 7.88 17.76
N ARG A 63 -47.94 8.42 18.81
CA ARG A 63 -47.68 8.11 20.22
C ARG A 63 -48.89 7.46 20.91
N SER A 64 -49.68 6.67 20.19
CA SER A 64 -50.75 5.84 20.78
C SER A 64 -50.24 4.40 20.95
N PRO A 65 -50.02 3.90 22.18
CA PRO A 65 -49.57 2.54 22.39
C PRO A 65 -50.79 1.66 22.67
N ARG A 66 -51.27 0.93 21.66
CA ARG A 66 -52.01 -0.32 21.92
C ARG A 66 -51.13 -1.46 21.42
N GLY A 67 -50.44 -2.13 22.36
CA GLY A 67 -49.76 -3.41 22.13
C GLY A 67 -48.27 -3.38 21.79
N GLN A 68 -47.50 -2.34 22.15
CA GLN A 68 -46.04 -2.37 22.01
C GLN A 68 -45.39 -2.61 23.39
N GLU A 69 -44.66 -3.72 23.51
CA GLU A 69 -43.75 -4.05 24.62
C GLU A 69 -42.91 -2.82 25.02
N PRO A 70 -42.62 -2.60 26.32
CA PRO A 70 -41.87 -1.43 26.77
C PRO A 70 -40.50 -1.39 26.07
N GLU A 71 -40.30 -0.38 25.20
CA GLU A 71 -39.06 -0.23 24.46
C GLU A 71 -37.86 -0.27 25.43
N ARG A 72 -36.97 -1.24 25.22
CA ARG A 72 -35.76 -1.40 26.04
C ARG A 72 -34.89 -0.16 25.87
N ARG A 73 -34.66 0.58 26.97
CA ARG A 73 -33.72 1.70 26.96
C ARG A 73 -32.31 1.16 26.71
N TRP A 74 -31.70 1.54 25.59
CA TRP A 74 -30.30 1.23 25.32
C TRP A 74 -29.37 2.16 26.10
N THR A 75 -28.33 1.59 26.70
CA THR A 75 -27.24 2.35 27.28
C THR A 75 -26.27 2.78 26.17
N LEU A 76 -26.05 4.09 26.03
CA LEU A 76 -25.07 4.62 25.10
C LEU A 76 -23.69 4.62 25.79
N HIS A 77 -22.77 3.81 25.28
CA HIS A 77 -21.37 3.87 25.72
C HIS A 77 -20.66 5.03 25.05
N CYS A 78 -20.10 5.94 25.85
CA CYS A 78 -19.32 7.07 25.38
C CYS A 78 -17.88 6.91 25.86
N ASP A 79 -16.97 6.65 24.93
CA ASP A 79 -15.54 6.57 25.22
C ASP A 79 -14.98 7.88 25.81
N THR A 80 -13.92 7.75 26.60
CA THR A 80 -13.13 8.89 27.08
C THR A 80 -12.40 9.58 25.91
N ASN A 81 -12.03 10.86 26.08
CA ASN A 81 -11.29 11.59 25.05
C ASN A 81 -9.97 10.91 24.65
N ARG A 82 -9.28 10.29 25.62
CA ARG A 82 -8.04 9.55 25.36
C ARG A 82 -8.31 8.33 24.47
N GLN A 83 -9.33 7.54 24.78
CA GLN A 83 -9.73 6.37 23.99
C GLN A 83 -10.18 6.78 22.58
N LYS A 84 -11.00 7.83 22.44
CA LYS A 84 -11.41 8.38 21.14
C LYS A 84 -10.23 8.83 20.28
N ARG A 85 -9.24 9.49 20.90
CA ARG A 85 -8.05 9.96 20.19
C ARG A 85 -7.18 8.79 19.73
N GLN A 86 -7.09 7.74 20.54
CA GLN A 86 -6.37 6.51 20.19
C GLN A 86 -7.09 5.73 19.08
N SER A 87 -8.41 5.57 19.16
CA SER A 87 -9.19 4.86 18.14
C SER A 87 -9.16 5.58 16.80
N HIS A 88 -9.27 6.91 16.77
CA HIS A 88 -9.14 7.69 15.53
C HIS A 88 -7.75 7.56 14.90
N ARG A 89 -6.68 7.51 15.72
CA ARG A 89 -5.32 7.25 15.22
C ARG A 89 -5.18 5.85 14.62
N ALA A 90 -5.72 4.83 15.29
CA ALA A 90 -5.70 3.45 14.78
C ALA A 90 -6.51 3.29 13.49
N ALA A 91 -7.65 3.98 13.35
CA ALA A 91 -8.47 3.95 12.15
C ALA A 91 -7.75 4.55 10.92
N LEU A 92 -6.96 5.61 11.10
CA LEU A 92 -6.13 6.17 10.03
C LEU A 92 -5.05 5.18 9.56
N ALA A 93 -4.43 4.44 10.48
CA ALA A 93 -3.42 3.43 10.14
C ALA A 93 -4.00 2.23 9.36
N GLN A 94 -5.32 1.99 9.42
CA GLN A 94 -5.99 0.92 8.68
C GLN A 94 -6.26 1.26 7.21
N GLN A 95 -6.06 2.51 6.78
CA GLN A 95 -6.29 2.93 5.39
C GLN A 95 -5.17 2.49 4.43
N ASP A 96 -4.04 2.02 4.96
CA ASP A 96 -2.91 1.51 4.18
C ASP A 96 -3.19 0.10 3.66
N LEU A 97 -4.21 -0.05 2.80
CA LEU A 97 -4.44 -1.28 2.05
C LEU A 97 -3.36 -1.39 0.96
N ALA A 98 -2.35 -2.21 1.21
CA ALA A 98 -1.30 -2.47 0.23
C ALA A 98 -1.90 -3.10 -1.05
N PRO A 99 -1.47 -2.66 -2.25
CA PRO A 99 -1.93 -3.26 -3.49
C PRO A 99 -1.51 -4.72 -3.59
N ILE A 100 -2.40 -5.55 -4.12
CA ILE A 100 -2.18 -6.99 -4.28
C ILE A 100 -1.11 -7.23 -5.36
N SER A 101 0.08 -7.68 -4.96
CA SER A 101 1.23 -7.93 -5.85
C SER A 101 1.57 -9.42 -6.02
N VAL A 102 0.62 -10.31 -5.71
CA VAL A 102 0.85 -11.78 -5.72
C VAL A 102 1.22 -12.29 -7.12
N LEU A 103 0.57 -11.78 -8.15
CA LEU A 103 0.79 -12.22 -9.54
C LEU A 103 2.22 -11.92 -10.01
N GLU A 104 2.75 -10.75 -9.67
CA GLU A 104 4.12 -10.36 -10.01
C GLU A 104 5.15 -11.32 -9.40
N LYS A 105 4.92 -11.76 -8.15
CA LYS A 105 5.79 -12.72 -7.45
C LYS A 105 5.74 -14.10 -8.08
N LEU A 106 4.53 -14.58 -8.42
CA LEU A 106 4.33 -15.89 -9.05
C LEU A 106 5.02 -16.01 -10.40
N TYR A 107 4.92 -14.96 -11.22
CA TYR A 107 5.43 -14.98 -12.60
C TYR A 107 6.87 -14.48 -12.74
N ARG A 108 7.59 -14.25 -11.63
CA ARG A 108 8.93 -13.64 -11.62
C ARG A 108 9.95 -14.36 -12.51
N HIS A 109 9.87 -15.68 -12.59
CA HIS A 109 10.75 -16.53 -13.40
C HIS A 109 10.09 -17.01 -14.70
N SER A 110 8.98 -16.39 -15.12
CA SER A 110 8.32 -16.75 -16.37
C SER A 110 9.10 -16.23 -17.59
N PRO A 111 9.03 -16.91 -18.74
CA PRO A 111 9.79 -16.55 -19.95
C PRO A 111 9.55 -15.14 -20.49
N ALA A 112 8.38 -14.55 -20.20
CA ALA A 112 7.98 -13.24 -20.69
C ALA A 112 7.81 -12.18 -19.58
N TYR A 113 8.33 -12.43 -18.38
CA TYR A 113 8.14 -11.56 -17.22
C TYR A 113 8.47 -10.09 -17.51
N ALA A 114 9.65 -9.85 -18.10
CA ALA A 114 10.15 -8.51 -18.40
C ALA A 114 9.21 -7.72 -19.31
N LYS A 115 8.54 -8.38 -20.27
CA LYS A 115 7.72 -7.71 -21.28
C LYS A 115 6.37 -7.23 -20.72
N VAL A 116 5.88 -7.86 -19.66
CA VAL A 116 4.53 -7.62 -19.11
C VAL A 116 4.59 -6.90 -17.77
N PHE A 117 5.42 -7.37 -16.83
CA PHE A 117 5.42 -6.89 -15.45
C PHE A 117 6.39 -5.72 -15.21
N VAL A 118 7.42 -5.56 -16.05
CA VAL A 118 8.33 -4.41 -15.95
C VAL A 118 7.74 -3.25 -16.75
N SER A 119 7.26 -2.22 -16.05
CA SER A 119 6.62 -1.04 -16.65
C SER A 119 7.48 -0.39 -17.74
N GLU A 120 8.79 -0.32 -17.54
CA GLU A 120 9.75 0.25 -18.50
C GLU A 120 9.85 -0.52 -19.82
N CYS A 121 9.45 -1.80 -19.85
CA CYS A 121 9.54 -2.70 -21.01
C CYS A 121 8.19 -2.96 -21.67
N ARG A 122 7.09 -2.44 -21.10
CA ARG A 122 5.75 -2.53 -21.68
C ARG A 122 5.65 -1.67 -22.95
N LEU A 123 4.82 -2.11 -23.90
CA LEU A 123 4.63 -1.40 -25.17
C LEU A 123 3.75 -0.16 -25.04
N ASP A 124 2.80 -0.17 -24.10
CA ASP A 124 1.82 0.90 -23.89
C ASP A 124 2.39 2.07 -23.07
N THR A 125 3.03 1.75 -21.96
CA THR A 125 3.47 2.70 -20.92
C THR A 125 4.99 2.83 -20.84
N GLY A 126 5.75 1.98 -21.54
CA GLY A 126 7.22 1.97 -21.41
C GLY A 126 7.86 3.28 -21.86
N GLN A 127 7.33 3.92 -22.91
CA GLN A 127 7.86 5.20 -23.39
C GLN A 127 7.56 6.34 -22.42
N SER A 128 6.32 6.44 -21.90
CA SER A 128 5.97 7.46 -20.92
C SER A 128 6.78 7.33 -19.63
N VAL A 129 6.92 6.11 -19.10
CA VAL A 129 7.71 5.83 -17.90
C VAL A 129 9.18 6.25 -18.06
N ARG A 130 9.76 6.09 -19.25
CA ARG A 130 11.15 6.51 -19.53
C ARG A 130 11.27 8.03 -19.61
N LEU A 131 10.30 8.72 -20.22
CA LEU A 131 10.28 10.18 -20.35
C LEU A 131 9.99 10.89 -19.03
N GLU A 132 9.20 10.27 -18.14
CA GLU A 132 8.87 10.79 -16.82
C GLU A 132 10.03 10.69 -15.81
N ARG A 133 11.11 9.97 -16.13
CA ARG A 133 12.29 9.91 -15.26
C ARG A 133 12.88 11.30 -15.06
N LEU A 134 12.88 11.75 -13.81
CA LEU A 134 13.38 13.08 -13.47
C LEU A 134 14.88 13.21 -13.79
N PRO A 135 15.32 14.39 -14.28
CA PRO A 135 16.73 14.63 -14.53
C PRO A 135 17.51 14.59 -13.20
N GLN A 136 18.46 13.68 -13.10
CA GLN A 136 19.35 13.57 -11.94
C GLN A 136 20.42 14.68 -12.00
N ARG A 137 20.02 15.92 -11.68
CA ARG A 137 20.93 17.08 -11.63
C ARG A 137 21.79 17.13 -10.37
N ALA A 138 21.36 16.47 -9.29
CA ALA A 138 22.09 16.47 -8.04
C ALA A 138 23.17 15.37 -8.06
N ASN A 139 24.42 15.73 -7.78
CA ASN A 139 25.55 14.79 -7.67
C ASN A 139 25.47 13.88 -6.43
N LYS A 140 24.40 13.98 -5.64
CA LYS A 140 24.11 12.98 -4.62
C LYS A 140 23.67 11.72 -5.37
N ARG A 141 24.57 10.75 -5.49
CA ARG A 141 24.15 9.36 -5.71
C ARG A 141 23.05 9.11 -4.67
N PRO A 142 21.86 8.62 -5.06
CA PRO A 142 20.91 8.15 -4.06
C PRO A 142 21.71 7.25 -3.12
N GLN A 143 21.49 7.34 -1.81
CA GLN A 143 22.05 6.39 -0.87
C GLN A 143 21.46 5.01 -1.19
N ARG A 144 21.96 4.41 -2.26
CA ARG A 144 21.87 3.01 -2.55
C ARG A 144 22.85 2.42 -1.57
N THR A 145 22.27 1.72 -0.60
CA THR A 145 22.93 0.58 0.02
C THR A 145 23.84 -0.09 -1.01
N ALA A 146 25.09 -0.37 -0.65
CA ALA A 146 26.13 -0.91 -1.53
C ALA A 146 25.85 -2.35 -2.02
N ALA A 147 24.57 -2.72 -2.20
CA ALA A 147 24.17 -3.89 -2.93
C ALA A 147 24.25 -3.56 -4.43
N ALA A 148 25.06 -4.31 -5.17
CA ALA A 148 25.04 -4.28 -6.62
C ALA A 148 23.58 -4.34 -7.09
N ASP A 149 23.15 -3.39 -7.92
CA ASP A 149 21.81 -3.47 -8.48
C ASP A 149 21.72 -4.79 -9.24
N PRO A 150 20.80 -5.70 -8.87
CA PRO A 150 20.51 -6.82 -9.74
C PRO A 150 20.11 -6.21 -11.09
N GLN A 151 20.80 -6.60 -12.16
CA GLN A 151 20.51 -6.10 -13.50
C GLN A 151 19.00 -6.20 -13.71
N LYS A 152 18.33 -5.04 -13.86
CA LYS A 152 16.90 -5.03 -14.11
C LYS A 152 16.65 -5.83 -15.40
N PRO A 153 15.68 -6.75 -15.41
CA PRO A 153 15.39 -7.53 -16.60
C PRO A 153 14.99 -6.59 -17.74
N THR A 154 15.77 -6.63 -18.82
CA THR A 154 15.52 -5.88 -20.04
C THR A 154 14.53 -6.62 -20.93
N ARG A 155 13.98 -5.94 -21.93
CA ARG A 155 13.04 -6.57 -22.88
C ARG A 155 13.63 -7.80 -23.59
N ASP A 156 14.94 -7.81 -23.79
CA ASP A 156 15.68 -8.83 -24.55
C ASP A 156 16.19 -9.98 -23.67
N THR A 157 15.80 -10.03 -22.38
CA THR A 157 16.15 -11.15 -21.52
C THR A 157 15.59 -12.45 -22.09
N LEU A 158 16.50 -13.36 -22.45
CA LEU A 158 16.14 -14.71 -22.85
C LEU A 158 15.80 -15.55 -21.63
N TYR A 159 14.77 -16.38 -21.77
CA TYR A 159 14.39 -17.32 -20.75
C TYR A 159 15.46 -18.40 -20.60
N LYS A 160 16.06 -18.47 -19.41
CA LYS A 160 17.00 -19.53 -19.04
C LYS A 160 16.34 -20.35 -17.92
N PRO A 161 15.72 -21.49 -18.24
CA PRO A 161 15.13 -22.36 -17.22
C PRO A 161 16.24 -23.06 -16.42
N ASP A 162 16.26 -22.85 -15.12
CA ASP A 162 17.14 -23.57 -14.20
C ASP A 162 16.50 -24.93 -13.85
N TYR A 163 16.69 -25.93 -14.73
CA TYR A 163 16.15 -27.28 -14.53
C TYR A 163 16.89 -28.10 -13.46
N SER A 164 18.01 -27.60 -12.94
CA SER A 164 18.77 -28.25 -11.85
C SER A 164 17.98 -28.36 -10.54
N ASP A 165 16.92 -27.57 -10.38
CA ASP A 165 16.03 -27.53 -9.21
C ASP A 165 14.64 -28.13 -9.49
N ALA A 166 14.44 -28.88 -10.58
CA ALA A 166 13.14 -29.41 -11.00
C ALA A 166 12.41 -30.34 -9.99
N GLY A 167 13.03 -30.67 -8.85
CA GLY A 167 12.41 -31.34 -7.70
C GLY A 167 12.68 -30.68 -6.34
N LYS A 168 13.48 -29.60 -6.29
CA LYS A 168 13.72 -28.80 -5.09
C LYS A 168 13.05 -27.46 -5.32
N ILE A 169 11.78 -27.33 -4.91
CA ILE A 169 11.16 -26.00 -4.82
C ILE A 169 12.10 -25.17 -3.94
N PRO A 170 12.82 -24.17 -4.48
CA PRO A 170 13.65 -23.35 -3.63
C PRO A 170 12.72 -22.75 -2.59
N SER A 171 13.08 -22.85 -1.32
CA SER A 171 12.29 -22.38 -0.17
C SER A 171 11.84 -20.91 -0.30
N ALA A 172 12.40 -20.16 -1.26
CA ALA A 172 12.00 -18.84 -1.70
C ALA A 172 10.64 -18.75 -2.45
N VAL A 173 10.02 -19.85 -2.88
CA VAL A 173 8.78 -19.83 -3.71
C VAL A 173 7.51 -20.19 -2.92
N LEU A 174 7.61 -20.54 -1.63
CA LEU A 174 6.40 -20.68 -0.82
C LEU A 174 5.78 -19.28 -0.66
N LEU A 175 4.62 -19.09 -1.30
CA LEU A 175 3.82 -17.87 -1.14
C LEU A 175 3.63 -17.60 0.35
N PRO A 176 3.71 -16.33 0.80
CA PRO A 176 3.38 -16.02 2.17
C PRO A 176 1.94 -16.48 2.45
N PRO A 177 1.66 -16.98 3.66
CA PRO A 177 0.30 -17.37 4.02
C PRO A 177 -0.66 -16.18 3.83
N PRO A 178 -1.93 -16.44 3.52
CA PRO A 178 -2.90 -15.37 3.33
C PRO A 178 -2.99 -14.51 4.60
N PRO A 179 -2.88 -13.17 4.50
CA PRO A 179 -2.97 -12.30 5.67
C PRO A 179 -4.37 -12.38 6.28
N SER A 180 -4.44 -12.48 7.61
CA SER A 180 -5.69 -12.44 8.37
C SER A 180 -5.87 -11.08 9.05
N LEU A 181 -7.13 -10.74 9.36
CA LEU A 181 -7.43 -9.51 10.10
C LEU A 181 -6.97 -9.67 11.55
N ALA A 182 -5.99 -8.89 11.99
CA ALA A 182 -5.49 -8.93 13.38
C ALA A 182 -6.59 -8.69 14.44
N ARG A 183 -7.67 -7.97 14.09
CA ARG A 183 -8.83 -7.76 14.97
C ARG A 183 -9.63 -9.05 15.23
N TRP A 184 -9.55 -10.02 14.32
CA TRP A 184 -10.24 -11.31 14.39
C TRP A 184 -9.20 -12.45 14.35
N PRO A 185 -8.45 -12.66 15.45
CA PRO A 185 -7.36 -13.63 15.48
C PRO A 185 -7.84 -15.09 15.47
N ALA A 186 -9.14 -15.35 15.68
CA ALA A 186 -9.72 -16.69 15.70
C ALA A 186 -9.90 -17.26 14.28
N CYS A 187 -8.80 -17.55 13.59
CA CYS A 187 -8.79 -18.67 12.66
C CYS A 187 -8.58 -19.94 13.49
N PRO A 188 -9.40 -21.00 13.33
CA PRO A 188 -9.14 -22.26 14.03
C PRO A 188 -7.70 -22.70 13.70
N PRO A 189 -6.96 -23.26 14.68
CA PRO A 189 -5.63 -23.78 14.38
C PRO A 189 -5.80 -24.85 13.31
N LEU A 190 -5.30 -24.58 12.10
CA LEU A 190 -5.04 -25.64 11.14
C LEU A 190 -3.93 -26.49 11.76
N GLN A 191 -4.32 -27.46 12.58
CA GLN A 191 -3.47 -28.58 12.97
C GLN A 191 -3.21 -29.41 11.71
N LEU A 192 -2.43 -28.86 10.79
CA LEU A 192 -1.71 -29.64 9.82
C LEU A 192 -0.73 -30.47 10.64
N ALA A 193 -0.95 -31.79 10.70
CA ALA A 193 0.05 -32.73 11.17
C ALA A 193 1.31 -32.53 10.32
N SER A 194 2.21 -31.66 10.76
CA SER A 194 3.40 -31.36 9.98
C SER A 194 4.41 -32.47 10.24
N ASP A 195 4.61 -33.34 9.24
CA ASP A 195 5.64 -34.38 9.26
C ASP A 195 7.07 -33.82 9.34
N ARG A 196 7.26 -32.50 9.38
CA ARG A 196 8.57 -31.87 9.56
C ARG A 196 9.30 -32.34 10.81
N ALA A 197 8.59 -32.55 11.92
CA ALA A 197 9.21 -33.09 13.13
C ALA A 197 9.63 -34.56 12.94
N ALA A 198 8.77 -35.37 12.31
CA ALA A 198 9.03 -36.78 12.02
C ALA A 198 10.16 -36.97 10.99
N THR A 199 10.22 -36.14 9.96
CA THR A 199 11.29 -36.17 8.94
C THR A 199 12.63 -35.72 9.53
N ALA A 200 12.64 -34.72 10.42
CA ALA A 200 13.85 -34.30 11.12
C ALA A 200 14.39 -35.37 12.07
N THR A 201 13.51 -36.08 12.80
CA THR A 201 13.94 -37.19 13.67
C THR A 201 14.47 -38.36 12.85
N VAL A 202 13.81 -38.73 11.76
CA VAL A 202 14.30 -39.78 10.84
C VAL A 202 15.68 -39.41 10.28
N GLN A 203 15.87 -38.17 9.79
CA GLN A 203 17.16 -37.70 9.26
C GLN A 203 18.27 -37.66 10.33
N HIS A 204 17.93 -37.36 11.58
CA HIS A 204 18.89 -37.35 12.67
C HIS A 204 19.32 -38.78 13.04
N VAL A 205 18.35 -39.70 13.08
CA VAL A 205 18.60 -41.12 13.36
C VAL A 205 19.43 -41.76 12.25
N THR A 206 19.12 -41.49 10.97
CA THR A 206 19.90 -42.03 9.85
C THR A 206 21.34 -41.54 9.88
N ARG A 207 21.60 -40.24 10.12
CA ARG A 207 22.97 -39.73 10.28
C ARG A 207 23.72 -40.38 11.45
N LYS A 208 23.05 -40.62 12.57
CA LYS A 208 23.66 -41.30 13.74
C LYS A 208 24.05 -42.74 13.43
N LEU A 209 23.27 -43.44 12.60
CA LEU A 209 23.55 -44.81 12.19
C LEU A 209 24.68 -44.86 11.15
N GLU A 210 24.70 -43.91 10.21
CA GLU A 210 25.79 -43.77 9.23
C GLU A 210 27.13 -43.43 9.89
N ALA A 211 27.15 -42.56 10.90
CA ALA A 211 28.36 -42.20 11.64
C ALA A 211 28.91 -43.31 12.56
N ARG A 212 28.17 -44.41 12.74
CA ARG A 212 28.55 -45.58 13.55
C ARG A 212 29.04 -46.77 12.73
N ARG A 213 28.98 -46.68 11.39
CA ARG A 213 29.65 -47.60 10.46
C ARG A 213 31.04 -47.09 10.15
#